data_AF-A0A935XIE7-F1
#
_entry.id   AF-A0A935XIE7-F1
#
_cell.length_a   1.000
_cell.length_b   1.000
_cell.length_c   1.000
_cell.angle_alpha   90.00
_cell.angle_beta   90.00
_cell.angle_gamma   90.00
#
_symmetry.space_group_name_H-M   'P 1'
#
loop_
_entity.id
_entity.type
_entity.pdbx_description
1 polymer ?
#
loop_
_entity_poly.entity_id
_entity_poly.type
_entity_poly.pdbx_seq_one_letter_code
_entity_poly.pdbx_strand_id
1 'polypeptide(L)'
;MVEGNDGGATVSTNGGKNWTDQEFATAQMYHVDVTNDYPYQICGAQQDNSTLCAPSRGEGRVNIADWKDAGGGESGYVTPHPTKPGIVFAGSYGGLLTRKDMRTGFTRDITVYPINPMGYSSKDIKVRFQWTFPIVFSRHNDKVLYAAGSRLFRSTDEGESWAPVSPELARRDPKTMDASGGPITKDQTGVETYALIFAFDESPVRQGVLWVGTDDGLVWVSKNNGVSWENVTPKDIGDFTRISIIEPGHYDAGTAYVAANRYQLGDKSPILYKTDDYGKTWTKIVNGIAPDHFLRVVREDPVRRGLLFAGTERGVYVSFDDGRNWASLKRNLPLVPVHDLRIKDADVIAATHGRSFWVMDNIAALRQLKAETPKQAAHLFQPSDAIRSDFGGGFFAQLMALFGGGGGVGSNPPGGAHMQYYLKDANQKVTLEFLDAAGKSIAGFTSEQDPETSADSLRVEGMKAAAIDSMVTKAGFSRDSATKVVTARFADPSVLMQNIDIEEFFSRAPRPPRASPTRRG
;
A
#
# COMPACT_ATOMS: atom_id res chain seq x y z
N MET A 1 8.80 21.18 -28.46
CA MET A 1 9.55 19.90 -28.44
C MET A 1 9.17 19.16 -27.17
N VAL A 2 9.18 17.84 -27.23
CA VAL A 2 9.03 16.96 -26.07
C VAL A 2 10.19 15.98 -26.13
N GLU A 3 10.78 15.69 -24.97
CA GLU A 3 11.82 14.70 -24.76
C GLU A 3 11.31 13.72 -23.68
N GLY A 4 11.85 12.49 -23.66
CA GLY A 4 11.48 11.48 -22.69
C GLY A 4 12.61 10.49 -22.42
N ASN A 5 12.75 10.14 -21.14
CA ASN A 5 13.75 9.26 -20.55
C ASN A 5 13.12 8.45 -19.41
N ASP A 6 13.87 7.59 -18.71
CA ASP A 6 13.35 6.72 -17.64
C ASP A 6 12.59 7.48 -16.53
N GLY A 7 13.07 8.67 -16.14
CA GLY A 7 12.43 9.48 -15.10
C GLY A 7 11.09 10.08 -15.52
N GLY A 8 10.87 10.28 -16.82
CA GLY A 8 9.65 10.86 -17.37
C GLY A 8 9.90 11.69 -18.62
N ALA A 9 9.05 12.70 -18.84
CA ALA A 9 9.09 13.56 -20.03
C ALA A 9 9.38 15.02 -19.69
N THR A 10 10.12 15.71 -20.55
CA THR A 10 10.37 17.16 -20.44
C THR A 10 9.83 17.91 -21.67
N VAL A 11 9.40 19.15 -21.50
CA VAL A 11 8.79 19.96 -22.57
C VAL A 11 9.58 21.24 -22.80
N SER A 12 9.88 21.55 -24.06
CA SER A 12 10.46 22.83 -24.47
C SER A 12 9.56 23.59 -25.44
N THR A 13 9.17 24.80 -25.06
CA THR A 13 8.36 25.73 -25.85
C THR A 13 9.19 26.73 -26.66
N ASN A 14 10.51 26.81 -26.43
CA ASN A 14 11.38 27.86 -26.97
C ASN A 14 12.49 27.33 -27.93
N GLY A 15 12.28 26.14 -28.50
CA GLY A 15 13.21 25.53 -29.47
C GLY A 15 14.39 24.81 -28.83
N GLY A 16 14.20 24.19 -27.66
CA GLY A 16 15.20 23.37 -26.97
C GLY A 16 16.18 24.14 -26.08
N LYS A 17 16.00 25.47 -25.91
CA LYS A 17 16.89 26.30 -25.08
C LYS A 17 16.65 26.08 -23.58
N ASN A 18 15.39 25.99 -23.18
CA ASN A 18 14.96 25.63 -21.82
C ASN A 18 13.95 24.49 -21.90
N TRP A 19 13.88 23.69 -20.84
CA TRP A 19 12.96 22.56 -20.67
C TRP A 19 12.22 22.69 -19.32
N THR A 20 11.08 22.01 -19.18
CA THR A 20 10.37 21.87 -17.90
C THR A 20 10.98 20.79 -17.03
N ASP A 21 10.84 20.94 -15.71
CA ASP A 21 11.07 19.86 -14.74
C ASP A 21 10.08 18.70 -14.93
N GLN A 22 10.41 17.53 -14.37
CA GLN A 22 9.60 16.30 -14.45
C GLN A 22 8.59 16.19 -13.28
N GLU A 23 7.68 17.16 -13.11
CA GLU A 23 6.70 17.20 -12.00
C GLU A 23 5.53 16.17 -12.12
N PHE A 24 5.83 14.91 -12.46
CA PHE A 24 4.84 13.87 -12.69
C PHE A 24 4.86 12.78 -11.60
N ALA A 25 3.68 12.36 -11.13
CA ALA A 25 3.55 11.23 -10.21
C ALA A 25 3.62 9.89 -10.98
N THR A 26 4.78 9.62 -11.60
CA THR A 26 5.09 8.43 -12.42
C THR A 26 5.83 7.34 -11.66
N ALA A 27 6.22 7.57 -10.40
CA ALA A 27 7.06 6.67 -9.64
C ALA A 27 6.46 5.25 -9.55
N GLN A 28 7.35 4.27 -9.66
CA GLN A 28 7.04 2.84 -9.68
C GLN A 28 7.61 2.19 -8.42
N MET A 29 6.76 2.03 -7.41
CA MET A 29 7.17 1.58 -6.09
C MET A 29 6.99 0.07 -5.95
N TYR A 30 8.07 -0.64 -5.62
CA TYR A 30 8.05 -2.11 -5.49
C TYR A 30 7.34 -2.61 -4.23
N HIS A 31 7.70 -2.03 -3.07
CA HIS A 31 7.27 -2.44 -1.74
C HIS A 31 7.05 -1.21 -0.85
N VAL A 32 6.30 -1.36 0.25
CA VAL A 32 6.08 -0.27 1.22
C VAL A 32 6.16 -0.74 2.67
N ASP A 33 7.03 -0.10 3.46
CA ASP A 33 6.99 -0.15 4.92
C ASP A 33 6.97 1.27 5.52
N VAL A 34 6.72 1.35 6.83
CA VAL A 34 6.43 2.59 7.55
C VAL A 34 7.17 2.67 8.87
N THR A 35 7.47 3.88 9.34
CA THR A 35 7.98 4.10 10.71
C THR A 35 6.85 4.15 11.75
N ASN A 36 7.22 4.14 13.03
CA ASN A 36 6.29 4.17 14.17
C ASN A 36 6.14 5.55 14.85
N ASP A 37 6.92 6.56 14.44
CA ASP A 37 6.79 7.95 14.89
C ASP A 37 5.63 8.69 14.19
N TYR A 38 5.37 9.95 14.57
CA TYR A 38 4.33 10.78 13.97
C TYR A 38 4.87 12.17 13.57
N PRO A 39 4.67 12.63 12.31
CA PRO A 39 4.06 11.90 11.19
C PRO A 39 4.95 10.74 10.74
N TYR A 40 4.36 9.56 10.55
CA TYR A 40 5.10 8.37 10.14
C TYR A 40 5.71 8.58 8.74
N GLN A 41 6.89 8.04 8.51
CA GLN A 41 7.50 8.00 7.19
C GLN A 41 6.92 6.80 6.42
N ILE A 42 6.68 6.99 5.14
CA ILE A 42 6.36 5.95 4.16
C ILE A 42 7.62 5.72 3.33
N CYS A 43 8.11 4.48 3.28
CA CYS A 43 9.40 4.13 2.71
C CYS A 43 9.29 3.00 1.67
N GLY A 44 10.06 3.06 0.59
CA GLY A 44 10.13 2.02 -0.43
C GLY A 44 11.13 2.31 -1.54
N ALA A 45 11.41 1.32 -2.39
CA ALA A 45 12.30 1.46 -3.54
C ALA A 45 11.53 1.86 -4.80
N GLN A 46 12.00 2.90 -5.50
CA GLN A 46 11.48 3.33 -6.80
C GLN A 46 12.34 2.73 -7.93
N GLN A 47 11.70 2.01 -8.85
CA GLN A 47 12.31 1.52 -10.09
C GLN A 47 13.01 2.66 -10.87
N ASP A 48 14.16 2.33 -11.45
CA ASP A 48 15.00 3.18 -12.32
C ASP A 48 15.40 4.51 -11.65
N ASN A 49 15.53 4.49 -10.31
CA ASN A 49 15.84 5.65 -9.48
C ASN A 49 16.53 5.27 -8.14
N SER A 50 15.84 5.38 -7.00
CA SER A 50 16.44 5.34 -5.65
C SER A 50 15.46 4.80 -4.61
N THR A 51 15.94 4.48 -3.41
CA THR A 51 15.04 4.25 -2.27
C THR A 51 14.64 5.56 -1.64
N LEU A 52 13.38 5.72 -1.28
CA LEU A 52 12.85 6.99 -0.80
C LEU A 52 11.99 6.77 0.45
N CYS A 53 12.14 7.67 1.43
CA CYS A 53 11.23 7.84 2.56
C CYS A 53 10.66 9.26 2.55
N ALA A 54 9.37 9.43 2.83
CA ALA A 54 8.71 10.73 3.00
C ALA A 54 7.63 10.70 4.10
N PRO A 55 7.34 11.82 4.78
CA PRO A 55 6.32 11.87 5.82
C PRO A 55 4.90 11.70 5.25
N SER A 56 4.01 11.05 5.98
CA SER A 56 2.58 10.97 5.63
C SER A 56 1.83 12.31 5.72
N ARG A 57 2.41 13.30 6.42
CA ARG A 57 1.89 14.67 6.54
C ARG A 57 3.07 15.66 6.63
N GLY A 58 3.11 16.69 5.79
CA GLY A 58 4.13 17.75 5.81
C GLY A 58 3.57 19.11 6.24
N GLU A 59 4.34 20.19 6.16
CA GLU A 59 3.84 21.54 6.49
C GLU A 59 2.87 22.04 5.40
N GLY A 60 1.56 21.92 5.67
CA GLY A 60 0.48 22.18 4.71
C GLY A 60 0.29 21.11 3.62
N ARG A 61 1.37 20.46 3.19
CA ARG A 61 1.42 19.39 2.18
C ARG A 61 2.76 18.64 2.27
N VAL A 62 2.86 17.50 1.60
CA VAL A 62 4.12 16.77 1.39
C VAL A 62 4.74 17.24 0.07
N ASN A 63 5.88 17.94 0.15
CA ASN A 63 6.58 18.54 -0.98
C ASN A 63 7.68 17.59 -1.48
N ILE A 64 8.20 17.80 -2.70
CA ILE A 64 9.30 16.97 -3.23
C ILE A 64 10.57 17.01 -2.34
N ALA A 65 10.80 18.13 -1.64
CA ALA A 65 11.92 18.30 -0.70
C ALA A 65 11.74 17.56 0.66
N ASP A 66 10.55 17.02 0.94
CA ASP A 66 10.30 16.21 2.13
C ASP A 66 10.76 14.74 1.96
N TRP A 67 10.97 14.29 0.70
CA TRP A 67 11.47 12.96 0.35
C TRP A 67 12.99 12.87 0.52
N LYS A 68 13.47 11.73 1.02
CA LYS A 68 14.88 11.51 1.38
C LYS A 68 15.35 10.13 0.94
N ASP A 69 16.53 10.06 0.33
CA ASP A 69 17.18 8.80 -0.03
C ASP A 69 17.36 7.89 1.20
N ALA A 70 16.96 6.63 1.11
CA ALA A 70 16.98 5.67 2.21
C ALA A 70 18.13 4.63 2.18
N GLY A 71 19.04 4.73 1.20
CA GLY A 71 20.15 3.79 0.99
C GLY A 71 19.84 2.77 -0.11
N GLY A 72 20.48 1.59 -0.06
CA GLY A 72 20.20 0.49 -0.98
C GLY A 72 20.37 0.86 -2.45
N GLY A 73 19.31 0.64 -3.24
CA GLY A 73 19.19 1.08 -4.64
C GLY A 73 17.75 0.98 -5.15
N GLU A 74 17.55 1.16 -6.45
CA GLU A 74 16.23 1.26 -7.12
C GLU A 74 15.25 0.09 -6.86
N SER A 75 15.75 -1.08 -6.45
CA SER A 75 14.98 -2.32 -6.35
C SER A 75 15.22 -3.05 -5.04
N GLY A 76 14.32 -2.90 -4.08
CA GLY A 76 14.43 -3.60 -2.81
C GLY A 76 13.25 -3.40 -1.87
N TYR A 77 13.32 -4.07 -0.72
CA TYR A 77 12.60 -3.68 0.47
C TYR A 77 13.34 -2.52 1.16
N VAL A 78 12.59 -1.64 1.82
CA VAL A 78 13.10 -0.52 2.62
C VAL A 78 12.42 -0.57 3.97
N THR A 79 13.14 -1.06 4.97
CA THR A 79 12.59 -1.50 6.26
C THR A 79 13.12 -0.62 7.38
N PRO A 80 12.32 0.27 7.96
CA PRO A 80 12.74 1.09 9.10
C PRO A 80 12.98 0.27 10.36
N HIS A 81 13.89 0.73 11.22
CA HIS A 81 14.10 0.11 12.53
C HIS A 81 12.89 0.36 13.44
N PRO A 82 12.19 -0.67 13.97
CA PRO A 82 10.88 -0.51 14.61
C PRO A 82 10.88 0.42 15.82
N THR A 83 12.00 0.49 16.54
CA THR A 83 12.20 1.27 17.78
C THR A 83 13.21 2.43 17.65
N LYS A 84 13.81 2.69 16.47
CA LYS A 84 14.86 3.72 16.29
C LYS A 84 14.55 4.63 15.09
N PRO A 85 13.73 5.69 15.27
CA PRO A 85 13.37 6.60 14.19
C PRO A 85 14.58 7.19 13.47
N GLY A 86 14.55 7.12 12.14
CA GLY A 86 15.65 7.55 11.27
C GLY A 86 16.72 6.49 11.00
N ILE A 87 16.68 5.30 11.61
CA ILE A 87 17.51 4.16 11.16
C ILE A 87 16.71 3.31 10.18
N VAL A 88 17.25 3.07 8.98
CA VAL A 88 16.58 2.33 7.89
C VAL A 88 17.51 1.29 7.29
N PHE A 89 16.94 0.17 6.86
CA PHE A 89 17.63 -0.93 6.19
C PHE A 89 17.09 -1.08 4.77
N ALA A 90 17.95 -0.90 3.76
CA ALA A 90 17.55 -0.76 2.37
C ALA A 90 18.37 -1.68 1.47
N GLY A 91 17.67 -2.48 0.66
CA GLY A 91 18.28 -3.42 -0.30
C GLY A 91 18.48 -2.83 -1.69
N SER A 92 19.23 -3.54 -2.52
CA SER A 92 19.19 -3.45 -3.99
C SER A 92 19.32 -4.84 -4.62
N TYR A 93 19.12 -4.94 -5.93
CA TYR A 93 19.50 -6.12 -6.70
C TYR A 93 20.97 -6.56 -6.51
N GLY A 94 21.26 -7.80 -6.90
CA GLY A 94 22.55 -8.42 -6.64
C GLY A 94 22.81 -8.77 -5.16
N GLY A 95 21.85 -8.48 -4.28
CA GLY A 95 21.93 -8.78 -2.84
C GLY A 95 22.53 -7.68 -1.98
N LEU A 96 22.82 -6.50 -2.54
CA LEU A 96 23.26 -5.34 -1.77
C LEU A 96 22.27 -5.07 -0.63
N LEU A 97 22.79 -4.97 0.59
CA LEU A 97 22.02 -4.57 1.76
C LEU A 97 22.76 -3.47 2.51
N THR A 98 22.06 -2.40 2.84
CA THR A 98 22.65 -1.26 3.55
C THR A 98 21.87 -0.94 4.82
N ARG A 99 22.56 -0.34 5.79
CA ARG A 99 21.98 0.31 6.96
C ARG A 99 22.30 1.79 6.90
N LYS A 100 21.29 2.65 6.90
CA LYS A 100 21.43 4.11 6.87
C LYS A 100 20.90 4.78 8.13
N ASP A 101 21.58 5.83 8.57
CA ASP A 101 21.03 6.85 9.47
C ASP A 101 20.59 8.07 8.66
N MET A 102 19.27 8.23 8.52
CA MET A 102 18.60 9.30 7.78
C MET A 102 18.83 10.69 8.38
N ARG A 103 19.34 10.80 9.62
CA ARG A 103 19.63 12.07 10.30
C ARG A 103 21.02 12.59 9.98
N THR A 104 21.98 11.69 9.74
CA THR A 104 23.39 12.02 9.47
C THR A 104 23.82 11.74 8.04
N GLY A 105 23.02 10.99 7.28
CA GLY A 105 23.36 10.48 5.94
C GLY A 105 24.30 9.27 5.98
N PHE A 106 24.85 8.91 7.15
CA PHE A 106 25.83 7.84 7.27
C PHE A 106 25.23 6.48 6.90
N THR A 107 25.88 5.79 5.96
CA THR A 107 25.42 4.53 5.39
C THR A 107 26.52 3.49 5.51
N ARG A 108 26.14 2.25 5.86
CA ARG A 108 27.03 1.08 5.90
C ARG A 108 26.53 0.02 4.94
N ASP A 109 27.45 -0.60 4.21
CA ASP A 109 27.22 -1.91 3.59
C ASP A 109 27.16 -2.97 4.71
N ILE A 110 26.13 -3.80 4.67
CA ILE A 110 25.87 -4.93 5.57
C ILE A 110 25.42 -6.17 4.76
N THR A 111 25.84 -6.24 3.50
CA THR A 111 25.49 -7.29 2.54
C THR A 111 25.87 -8.68 3.07
N VAL A 112 24.89 -9.59 3.09
CA VAL A 112 25.01 -10.96 3.66
C VAL A 112 26.16 -11.76 3.04
N TYR A 113 26.44 -11.53 1.75
CA TYR A 113 27.56 -12.13 1.04
C TYR A 113 28.07 -11.15 -0.04
N PRO A 114 29.08 -10.31 0.27
CA PRO A 114 29.47 -9.17 -0.56
C PRO A 114 30.35 -9.59 -1.76
N ILE A 115 29.76 -10.40 -2.65
CA ILE A 115 30.32 -10.79 -3.94
C ILE A 115 29.33 -10.37 -5.01
N ASN A 116 29.76 -9.51 -5.93
CA ASN A 116 28.94 -9.08 -7.06
C ASN A 116 28.57 -10.29 -7.95
N PRO A 117 27.27 -10.60 -8.16
CA PRO A 117 26.84 -11.77 -8.92
C PRO A 117 26.72 -11.53 -10.43
N MET A 118 26.93 -10.30 -10.94
CA MET A 118 26.82 -10.02 -12.37
C MET A 118 27.75 -10.90 -13.20
N GLY A 119 27.24 -11.42 -14.31
CA GLY A 119 27.93 -12.37 -15.20
C GLY A 119 27.86 -13.84 -14.77
N TYR A 120 27.36 -14.16 -13.57
CA TYR A 120 27.18 -15.55 -13.11
C TYR A 120 25.74 -16.03 -13.28
N SER A 121 25.57 -17.33 -13.55
CA SER A 121 24.25 -17.94 -13.64
C SER A 121 23.75 -18.45 -12.29
N SER A 122 22.43 -18.64 -12.15
CA SER A 122 21.80 -19.01 -10.88
C SER A 122 22.31 -20.32 -10.25
N LYS A 123 22.93 -21.22 -11.02
CA LYS A 123 23.62 -22.41 -10.48
C LYS A 123 24.99 -22.10 -9.86
N ASP A 124 25.69 -21.08 -10.33
CA ASP A 124 27.09 -20.77 -9.99
C ASP A 124 27.19 -19.82 -8.77
N ILE A 125 26.17 -18.99 -8.55
CA ILE A 125 26.12 -18.04 -7.43
C ILE A 125 25.87 -18.77 -6.10
N LYS A 126 26.86 -18.72 -5.20
CA LYS A 126 26.88 -19.42 -3.89
C LYS A 126 25.77 -18.98 -2.93
N VAL A 127 25.57 -17.67 -2.78
CA VAL A 127 24.50 -17.05 -1.99
C VAL A 127 23.79 -16.07 -2.90
N ARG A 128 22.51 -16.32 -3.17
CA ARG A 128 21.70 -15.59 -4.14
C ARG A 128 20.66 -14.73 -3.46
N PHE A 129 20.32 -13.63 -4.10
CA PHE A 129 19.25 -12.69 -3.74
C PHE A 129 18.51 -12.27 -5.00
N GLN A 130 17.24 -11.90 -4.85
CA GLN A 130 16.37 -11.47 -5.95
C GLN A 130 16.48 -9.95 -6.14
N TRP A 131 16.10 -9.45 -7.32
CA TRP A 131 15.85 -8.04 -7.64
C TRP A 131 15.08 -7.28 -6.53
N THR A 132 14.07 -7.90 -5.91
CA THR A 132 13.54 -7.41 -4.62
C THR A 132 13.47 -8.57 -3.64
N PHE A 133 14.26 -8.50 -2.57
CA PHE A 133 14.40 -9.58 -1.59
C PHE A 133 13.91 -9.14 -0.20
N PRO A 134 13.11 -9.95 0.53
CA PRO A 134 12.56 -9.57 1.82
C PRO A 134 13.63 -9.20 2.87
N ILE A 135 13.43 -8.05 3.50
CA ILE A 135 14.16 -7.55 4.67
C ILE A 135 13.11 -7.32 5.74
N VAL A 136 13.19 -7.99 6.89
CA VAL A 136 12.09 -8.01 7.87
C VAL A 136 12.64 -8.05 9.30
N PHE A 137 12.22 -7.10 10.15
CA PHE A 137 12.44 -7.20 11.59
C PHE A 137 11.47 -8.19 12.23
N SER A 138 11.96 -8.98 13.20
CA SER A 138 11.12 -9.87 14.01
C SER A 138 10.00 -9.09 14.68
N ARG A 139 8.80 -9.66 14.66
CA ARG A 139 7.62 -9.07 15.34
C ARG A 139 7.73 -9.13 16.87
N HIS A 140 8.70 -9.89 17.40
CA HIS A 140 8.87 -10.20 18.83
C HIS A 140 10.20 -9.72 19.43
N ASN A 141 11.15 -9.27 18.61
CA ASN A 141 12.48 -8.82 19.07
C ASN A 141 13.09 -7.78 18.12
N ASP A 142 13.15 -6.52 18.56
CA ASP A 142 13.59 -5.38 17.76
C ASP A 142 15.07 -5.42 17.32
N LYS A 143 15.86 -6.36 17.84
CA LYS A 143 17.25 -6.61 17.45
C LYS A 143 17.41 -7.66 16.37
N VAL A 144 16.38 -8.49 16.13
CA VAL A 144 16.43 -9.59 15.17
C VAL A 144 15.99 -9.08 13.80
N LEU A 145 16.95 -9.02 12.87
CA LEU A 145 16.71 -8.67 11.47
C LEU A 145 16.87 -9.93 10.61
N TYR A 146 15.92 -10.15 9.71
CA TYR A 146 15.96 -11.21 8.70
C TYR A 146 16.23 -10.64 7.32
N ALA A 147 17.00 -11.37 6.51
CA ALA A 147 17.17 -11.14 5.08
C ALA A 147 16.95 -12.46 4.33
N ALA A 148 16.09 -12.47 3.33
CA ALA A 148 15.74 -13.67 2.59
C ALA A 148 16.39 -13.72 1.20
N GLY A 149 16.78 -14.91 0.75
CA GLY A 149 17.33 -15.15 -0.59
C GLY A 149 17.38 -16.65 -0.87
N SER A 150 18.52 -17.17 -1.35
CA SER A 150 18.79 -18.61 -1.45
C SER A 150 18.50 -19.39 -0.16
N ARG A 151 18.66 -18.74 1.00
CA ARG A 151 18.26 -19.19 2.34
C ARG A 151 17.68 -18.00 3.10
N LEU A 152 17.04 -18.26 4.23
CA LEU A 152 16.72 -17.23 5.20
C LEU A 152 17.95 -16.99 6.09
N PHE A 153 18.38 -15.74 6.21
CA PHE A 153 19.48 -15.30 7.06
C PHE A 153 18.95 -14.42 8.19
N ARG A 154 19.67 -14.43 9.33
CA ARG A 154 19.34 -13.66 10.52
C ARG A 154 20.57 -12.95 11.08
N SER A 155 20.43 -11.66 11.36
CA SER A 155 21.35 -10.82 12.14
C SER A 155 20.74 -10.54 13.52
N THR A 156 21.59 -10.24 14.50
CA THR A 156 21.19 -9.73 15.84
C THR A 156 21.92 -8.45 16.23
N ASP A 157 22.56 -7.80 15.25
CA ASP A 157 23.59 -6.77 15.42
C ASP A 157 23.50 -5.65 14.38
N GLU A 158 22.31 -5.41 13.81
CA GLU A 158 22.08 -4.40 12.75
C GLU A 158 22.91 -4.65 11.47
N GLY A 159 23.13 -5.93 11.15
CA GLY A 159 23.71 -6.41 9.89
C GLY A 159 25.22 -6.63 9.88
N GLU A 160 25.92 -6.43 11.02
CA GLU A 160 27.37 -6.66 11.13
C GLU A 160 27.73 -8.14 10.94
N SER A 161 26.83 -9.07 11.32
CA SER A 161 26.98 -10.49 11.06
C SER A 161 25.66 -11.19 10.73
N TRP A 162 25.74 -12.27 9.95
CA TRP A 162 24.59 -13.01 9.44
C TRP A 162 24.77 -14.52 9.61
N ALA A 163 23.76 -15.20 10.16
CA ALA A 163 23.70 -16.64 10.27
C ALA A 163 22.52 -17.20 9.44
N PRO A 164 22.70 -18.28 8.65
CA PRO A 164 21.58 -18.95 7.99
C PRO A 164 20.68 -19.65 9.01
N VAL A 165 19.36 -19.47 8.87
CA VAL A 165 18.31 -20.07 9.72
C VAL A 165 17.34 -20.95 8.90
N SER A 166 17.72 -21.30 7.67
CA SER A 166 17.06 -22.32 6.86
C SER A 166 18.09 -23.09 6.00
N PRO A 167 17.75 -24.28 5.48
CA PRO A 167 18.38 -24.82 4.28
C PRO A 167 18.03 -23.95 3.06
N GLU A 168 18.47 -24.33 1.85
CA GLU A 168 17.80 -23.81 0.65
C GLU A 168 16.38 -24.41 0.58
N LEU A 169 15.36 -23.56 0.43
CA LEU A 169 13.94 -23.95 0.45
C LEU A 169 13.28 -23.92 -0.94
N ALA A 170 13.98 -23.38 -1.95
CA ALA A 170 13.53 -23.38 -3.34
C ALA A 170 13.76 -24.75 -4.00
N ARG A 171 12.95 -25.06 -5.02
CA ARG A 171 13.01 -26.30 -5.81
C ARG A 171 14.32 -26.45 -6.57
N ARG A 172 14.85 -25.35 -7.13
CA ARG A 172 16.06 -25.34 -7.98
C ARG A 172 16.04 -26.39 -9.11
N ASP A 173 14.96 -26.46 -9.92
CA ASP A 173 14.94 -27.33 -11.11
C ASP A 173 16.12 -26.94 -12.03
N PRO A 174 17.04 -27.84 -12.38
CA PRO A 174 18.22 -27.51 -13.18
C PRO A 174 17.93 -26.73 -14.47
N LYS A 175 16.75 -26.94 -15.08
CA LYS A 175 16.31 -26.24 -16.31
C LYS A 175 16.12 -24.73 -16.12
N THR A 176 15.98 -24.25 -14.89
CA THR A 176 15.76 -22.84 -14.55
C THR A 176 16.96 -22.19 -13.89
N MET A 177 18.13 -22.84 -13.90
CA MET A 177 19.34 -22.37 -13.20
C MET A 177 20.49 -21.92 -14.12
N ASP A 178 20.38 -22.16 -15.43
CA ASP A 178 21.37 -21.78 -16.45
C ASP A 178 21.35 -20.27 -16.78
N ALA A 179 22.35 -19.81 -17.55
CA ALA A 179 22.50 -18.41 -17.93
C ALA A 179 21.37 -17.92 -18.87
N SER A 180 20.59 -16.95 -18.38
CA SER A 180 19.49 -16.29 -19.09
C SER A 180 19.96 -15.43 -20.27
N GLY A 181 19.00 -14.92 -21.05
CA GLY A 181 19.24 -14.42 -22.40
C GLY A 181 19.35 -15.55 -23.43
N GLY A 182 19.69 -15.17 -24.67
CA GLY A 182 19.76 -16.09 -25.81
C GLY A 182 21.05 -16.92 -25.87
N PRO A 183 21.31 -17.58 -27.03
CA PRO A 183 22.58 -18.25 -27.29
C PRO A 183 23.72 -17.28 -27.67
N ILE A 184 23.40 -16.03 -28.02
CA ILE A 184 24.36 -14.99 -28.43
C ILE A 184 24.46 -13.92 -27.33
N THR A 185 23.40 -13.14 -27.13
CA THR A 185 23.33 -12.14 -26.05
C THR A 185 22.92 -12.82 -24.74
N LYS A 186 23.80 -12.81 -23.74
CA LYS A 186 23.49 -13.24 -22.38
C LYS A 186 23.00 -12.08 -21.53
N ASP A 187 22.02 -12.39 -20.68
CA ASP A 187 21.35 -11.45 -19.78
C ASP A 187 21.62 -11.95 -18.37
N GLN A 188 22.64 -11.38 -17.73
CA GLN A 188 23.25 -11.83 -16.48
C GLN A 188 23.58 -10.63 -15.58
N THR A 189 22.61 -9.74 -15.46
CA THR A 189 22.66 -8.50 -14.65
C THR A 189 22.40 -8.76 -13.16
N GLY A 190 21.95 -9.96 -12.81
CA GLY A 190 21.56 -10.35 -11.45
C GLY A 190 20.07 -10.19 -11.17
N VAL A 191 19.33 -9.49 -12.04
CA VAL A 191 17.85 -9.38 -12.03
C VAL A 191 17.20 -10.75 -12.26
N GLU A 192 17.89 -11.64 -12.96
CA GLU A 192 17.41 -12.93 -13.46
C GLU A 192 17.66 -14.08 -12.46
N THR A 193 18.11 -13.75 -11.24
CA THR A 193 18.51 -14.74 -10.24
C THR A 193 17.29 -15.45 -9.65
N TYR A 194 17.19 -16.76 -9.86
CA TYR A 194 15.97 -17.55 -9.63
C TYR A 194 16.18 -18.73 -8.66
N ALA A 195 15.07 -19.36 -8.25
CA ALA A 195 14.98 -20.41 -7.24
C ALA A 195 15.48 -19.93 -5.86
N LEU A 196 14.71 -19.00 -5.30
CA LEU A 196 14.97 -18.23 -4.08
C LEU A 196 13.73 -18.14 -3.19
N ILE A 197 13.92 -17.76 -1.92
CA ILE A 197 12.85 -17.21 -1.09
C ILE A 197 12.50 -15.82 -1.64
N PHE A 198 11.25 -15.66 -2.07
CA PHE A 198 10.71 -14.42 -2.64
C PHE A 198 9.80 -13.69 -1.63
N ALA A 199 9.11 -14.44 -0.77
CA ALA A 199 8.24 -13.91 0.27
C ALA A 199 8.63 -14.47 1.65
N PHE A 200 8.65 -13.61 2.67
CA PHE A 200 8.95 -14.00 4.06
C PHE A 200 8.29 -13.05 5.06
N ASP A 201 7.73 -13.58 6.15
CA ASP A 201 7.41 -12.83 7.38
C ASP A 201 7.32 -13.78 8.60
N GLU A 202 7.39 -13.22 9.81
CA GLU A 202 7.16 -13.90 11.08
C GLU A 202 5.73 -13.66 11.59
N SER A 203 5.07 -14.67 12.16
CA SER A 203 3.75 -14.50 12.76
C SER A 203 3.78 -13.48 13.91
N PRO A 204 2.97 -12.41 13.88
CA PRO A 204 2.87 -11.47 14.98
C PRO A 204 2.26 -12.10 16.25
N VAL A 205 1.58 -13.25 16.12
CA VAL A 205 0.91 -13.95 17.24
C VAL A 205 1.85 -14.88 18.01
N ARG A 206 2.87 -15.49 17.36
CA ARG A 206 3.82 -16.38 18.04
C ARG A 206 5.22 -16.35 17.42
N GLN A 207 6.20 -15.91 18.23
CA GLN A 207 7.62 -15.93 17.90
C GLN A 207 8.08 -17.28 17.33
N GLY A 208 8.92 -17.24 16.30
CA GLY A 208 9.51 -18.42 15.69
C GLY A 208 8.56 -19.23 14.80
N VAL A 209 7.32 -18.77 14.61
CA VAL A 209 6.49 -19.19 13.48
C VAL A 209 6.89 -18.34 12.27
N LEU A 210 7.65 -18.94 11.38
CA LEU A 210 8.27 -18.28 10.23
C LEU A 210 7.65 -18.85 8.95
N TRP A 211 7.16 -17.98 8.07
CA TRP A 211 6.57 -18.38 6.78
C TRP A 211 7.49 -17.98 5.63
N VAL A 212 7.64 -18.87 4.66
CA VAL A 212 8.50 -18.70 3.47
C VAL A 212 7.73 -19.08 2.21
N GLY A 213 7.83 -18.25 1.17
CA GLY A 213 7.34 -18.52 -0.18
C GLY A 213 8.44 -18.35 -1.21
N THR A 214 8.51 -19.22 -2.21
CA THR A 214 9.56 -19.19 -3.24
C THR A 214 9.05 -18.70 -4.61
N ASP A 215 9.96 -18.24 -5.45
CA ASP A 215 9.67 -17.86 -6.84
C ASP A 215 9.43 -19.08 -7.76
N ASP A 216 9.80 -20.29 -7.32
CA ASP A 216 9.55 -21.57 -7.97
C ASP A 216 8.40 -22.40 -7.38
N GLY A 217 7.57 -21.76 -6.54
CA GLY A 217 6.21 -22.21 -6.20
C GLY A 217 6.10 -23.13 -4.99
N LEU A 218 6.99 -23.01 -4.01
CA LEU A 218 6.93 -23.74 -2.75
C LEU A 218 6.54 -22.81 -1.60
N VAL A 219 5.71 -23.30 -0.68
CA VAL A 219 5.37 -22.64 0.59
C VAL A 219 5.88 -23.50 1.74
N TRP A 220 6.53 -22.86 2.71
CA TRP A 220 7.14 -23.51 3.86
C TRP A 220 6.79 -22.81 5.16
N VAL A 221 6.72 -23.58 6.25
CA VAL A 221 6.55 -23.06 7.61
C VAL A 221 7.57 -23.67 8.57
N SER A 222 8.22 -22.83 9.37
CA SER A 222 8.89 -23.23 10.61
C SER A 222 7.99 -22.87 11.78
N LYS A 223 8.02 -23.67 12.85
CA LYS A 223 7.31 -23.38 14.12
C LYS A 223 8.25 -23.27 15.33
N ASN A 224 9.56 -23.21 15.07
CA ASN A 224 10.63 -23.30 16.06
C ASN A 224 11.88 -22.48 15.67
N ASN A 225 11.68 -21.22 15.23
CA ASN A 225 12.76 -20.27 14.90
C ASN A 225 13.75 -20.76 13.81
N GLY A 226 13.26 -21.54 12.84
CA GLY A 226 14.03 -22.02 11.69
C GLY A 226 14.76 -23.35 11.90
N VAL A 227 14.64 -23.97 13.08
CA VAL A 227 15.31 -25.25 13.40
C VAL A 227 14.79 -26.41 12.54
N SER A 228 13.50 -26.39 12.16
CA SER A 228 12.92 -27.34 11.20
C SER A 228 11.84 -26.68 10.35
N TRP A 229 11.77 -27.06 9.07
CA TRP A 229 10.83 -26.51 8.10
C TRP A 229 9.95 -27.62 7.51
N GLU A 230 8.64 -27.35 7.42
CA GLU A 230 7.65 -28.22 6.81
C GLU A 230 7.24 -27.64 5.46
N ASN A 231 7.23 -28.46 4.40
CA ASN A 231 6.66 -28.05 3.11
C ASN A 231 5.14 -28.14 3.21
N VAL A 232 4.48 -27.02 2.96
CA VAL A 232 3.04 -26.82 3.15
C VAL A 232 2.42 -26.17 1.91
N THR A 233 2.97 -26.50 0.74
CA THR A 233 2.54 -25.95 -0.56
C THR A 233 1.11 -26.39 -0.91
N PRO A 234 0.20 -25.47 -1.31
CA PRO A 234 -1.13 -25.84 -1.79
C PRO A 234 -1.03 -26.75 -3.03
N LYS A 235 -1.72 -27.90 -3.02
CA LYS A 235 -1.55 -28.96 -4.04
C LYS A 235 -1.94 -28.53 -5.45
N ASP A 236 -2.80 -27.52 -5.55
CA ASP A 236 -3.36 -26.94 -6.77
C ASP A 236 -2.67 -25.64 -7.21
N ILE A 237 -1.61 -25.19 -6.52
CA ILE A 237 -0.85 -23.99 -6.92
C ILE A 237 -0.13 -24.17 -8.27
N GLY A 238 0.30 -25.40 -8.55
CA GLY A 238 1.03 -25.80 -9.75
C GLY A 238 2.46 -25.24 -9.84
N ASP A 239 3.30 -25.91 -10.64
CA ASP A 239 4.73 -25.61 -10.71
C ASP A 239 5.05 -24.21 -11.27
N PHE A 240 6.17 -23.66 -10.80
CA PHE A 240 6.74 -22.35 -11.17
C PHE A 240 5.83 -21.13 -10.94
N THR A 241 4.80 -21.28 -10.12
CA THR A 241 4.00 -20.15 -9.61
C THR A 241 4.84 -19.30 -8.66
N ARG A 242 4.94 -17.98 -8.88
CA ARG A 242 5.61 -17.11 -7.91
C ARG A 242 4.72 -16.94 -6.69
N ILE A 243 5.22 -17.31 -5.50
CA ILE A 243 4.65 -16.81 -4.25
C ILE A 243 5.05 -15.35 -4.12
N SER A 244 4.06 -14.46 -4.26
CA SER A 244 4.29 -13.01 -4.35
C SER A 244 4.44 -12.40 -2.96
N ILE A 245 3.50 -12.71 -2.06
CA ILE A 245 3.53 -12.32 -0.64
C ILE A 245 2.86 -13.41 0.21
N ILE A 246 3.35 -13.55 1.45
CA ILE A 246 2.66 -14.25 2.54
C ILE A 246 2.35 -13.23 3.64
N GLU A 247 1.12 -13.25 4.14
CA GLU A 247 0.68 -12.51 5.32
C GLU A 247 0.34 -13.51 6.43
N PRO A 248 1.19 -13.67 7.46
CA PRO A 248 0.84 -14.43 8.65
C PRO A 248 -0.33 -13.77 9.40
N GLY A 249 -1.27 -14.56 9.91
CA GLY A 249 -2.46 -14.02 10.58
C GLY A 249 -2.13 -13.23 11.84
N HIS A 250 -2.85 -12.13 12.06
CA HIS A 250 -2.69 -11.22 13.22
C HIS A 250 -3.41 -11.71 14.47
N TYR A 251 -4.25 -12.75 14.35
CA TYR A 251 -5.09 -13.24 15.45
C TYR A 251 -4.83 -14.69 15.88
N ASP A 252 -4.42 -15.56 14.96
CA ASP A 252 -4.16 -16.97 15.22
C ASP A 252 -2.85 -17.39 14.55
N ALA A 253 -1.91 -17.94 15.33
CA ALA A 253 -0.57 -18.27 14.82
C ALA A 253 -0.53 -19.39 13.77
N GLY A 254 -1.64 -20.13 13.57
CA GLY A 254 -1.79 -21.14 12.51
C GLY A 254 -2.32 -20.59 11.18
N THR A 255 -2.81 -19.35 11.20
CA THR A 255 -3.42 -18.67 10.05
C THR A 255 -2.35 -17.99 9.19
N ALA A 256 -2.52 -18.06 7.87
CA ALA A 256 -1.77 -17.28 6.91
C ALA A 256 -2.53 -17.14 5.59
N TYR A 257 -2.29 -16.04 4.89
CA TYR A 257 -2.82 -15.74 3.56
C TYR A 257 -1.65 -15.70 2.56
N VAL A 258 -1.80 -16.35 1.40
CA VAL A 258 -0.73 -16.49 0.39
C VAL A 258 -1.20 -15.93 -0.94
N ALA A 259 -0.67 -14.78 -1.33
CA ALA A 259 -0.88 -14.15 -2.63
C ALA A 259 0.16 -14.64 -3.63
N ALA A 260 -0.29 -15.11 -4.79
CA ALA A 260 0.59 -15.70 -5.82
C ALA A 260 0.16 -15.30 -7.23
N ASN A 261 1.07 -15.43 -8.20
CA ASN A 261 0.78 -15.14 -9.59
C ASN A 261 1.61 -15.98 -10.58
N ARG A 262 1.07 -16.09 -11.81
CA ARG A 262 1.61 -16.89 -12.92
C ARG A 262 1.70 -16.08 -14.22
N TYR A 263 1.67 -14.74 -14.14
CA TYR A 263 1.52 -13.87 -15.32
C TYR A 263 2.67 -13.97 -16.32
N GLN A 264 3.90 -14.25 -15.84
CA GLN A 264 5.07 -14.52 -16.69
C GLN A 264 4.99 -15.87 -17.44
N LEU A 265 4.07 -16.76 -17.04
CA LEU A 265 3.71 -18.01 -17.72
C LEU A 265 2.43 -17.85 -18.58
N GLY A 266 1.93 -16.61 -18.74
CA GLY A 266 0.71 -16.30 -19.50
C GLY A 266 -0.60 -16.40 -18.71
N ASP A 267 -0.59 -16.95 -17.50
CA ASP A 267 -1.79 -17.10 -16.66
C ASP A 267 -2.01 -15.88 -15.76
N LYS A 268 -3.13 -15.18 -15.99
CA LYS A 268 -3.54 -13.97 -15.27
C LYS A 268 -4.65 -14.23 -14.23
N SER A 269 -4.96 -15.49 -13.94
CA SER A 269 -5.99 -15.83 -12.97
C SER A 269 -5.63 -15.38 -11.55
N PRO A 270 -6.62 -14.99 -10.72
CA PRO A 270 -6.36 -14.68 -9.32
C PRO A 270 -5.99 -15.95 -8.55
N ILE A 271 -4.88 -15.87 -7.80
CA ILE A 271 -4.41 -16.93 -6.90
C ILE A 271 -4.19 -16.32 -5.51
N LEU A 272 -5.09 -16.64 -4.60
CA LEU A 272 -5.04 -16.28 -3.19
C LEU A 272 -5.53 -17.47 -2.37
N TYR A 273 -4.73 -17.93 -1.41
CA TYR A 273 -5.08 -19.04 -0.52
C TYR A 273 -5.07 -18.60 0.94
N LYS A 274 -5.92 -19.24 1.77
CA LYS A 274 -5.91 -19.14 3.23
C LYS A 274 -5.67 -20.51 3.86
N THR A 275 -4.85 -20.55 4.91
CA THR A 275 -4.75 -21.65 5.89
C THR A 275 -5.19 -21.14 7.28
N ASP A 276 -5.64 -22.05 8.15
CA ASP A 276 -5.79 -21.84 9.59
C ASP A 276 -5.03 -22.88 10.46
N ASP A 277 -4.36 -23.87 9.86
CA ASP A 277 -3.84 -25.06 10.56
C ASP A 277 -2.31 -25.29 10.41
N TYR A 278 -1.57 -24.22 10.08
CA TYR A 278 -0.17 -24.22 9.62
C TYR A 278 0.05 -24.85 8.23
N GLY A 279 -0.91 -24.69 7.31
CA GLY A 279 -0.77 -25.03 5.89
C GLY A 279 -0.94 -26.50 5.54
N LYS A 280 -1.57 -27.28 6.43
CA LYS A 280 -1.98 -28.67 6.14
C LYS A 280 -3.22 -28.69 5.26
N THR A 281 -4.10 -27.69 5.41
CA THR A 281 -5.24 -27.43 4.54
C THR A 281 -5.21 -25.99 4.02
N TRP A 282 -5.72 -25.82 2.80
CA TRP A 282 -5.78 -24.52 2.12
C TRP A 282 -7.14 -24.34 1.46
N THR A 283 -7.68 -23.13 1.54
CA THR A 283 -8.90 -22.71 0.85
C THR A 283 -8.55 -21.61 -0.14
N LYS A 284 -8.94 -21.75 -1.42
CA LYS A 284 -8.77 -20.67 -2.40
C LYS A 284 -9.83 -19.59 -2.19
N ILE A 285 -9.40 -18.36 -1.92
CA ILE A 285 -10.22 -17.24 -1.43
C ILE A 285 -10.21 -16.07 -2.42
N VAL A 286 -10.79 -16.28 -3.60
CA VAL A 286 -10.74 -15.33 -4.74
C VAL A 286 -12.11 -14.88 -5.26
N ASN A 287 -13.21 -15.26 -4.60
CA ASN A 287 -14.56 -14.94 -5.09
C ASN A 287 -14.81 -13.42 -5.10
N GLY A 288 -15.31 -12.88 -6.20
CA GLY A 288 -15.48 -11.43 -6.41
C GLY A 288 -14.25 -10.71 -6.98
N ILE A 289 -13.06 -11.33 -6.99
CA ILE A 289 -11.91 -10.84 -7.75
C ILE A 289 -12.10 -11.22 -9.22
N ALA A 290 -11.90 -10.27 -10.14
CA ALA A 290 -12.16 -10.50 -11.56
C ALA A 290 -11.10 -11.41 -12.22
N PRO A 291 -11.44 -12.21 -13.26
CA PRO A 291 -10.61 -13.33 -13.71
C PRO A 291 -9.24 -13.00 -14.29
N ASP A 292 -8.95 -11.75 -14.67
CA ASP A 292 -7.63 -11.28 -15.14
C ASP A 292 -6.94 -10.31 -14.16
N HIS A 293 -7.50 -10.12 -12.96
CA HIS A 293 -6.93 -9.31 -11.88
C HIS A 293 -6.04 -10.18 -10.98
N PHE A 294 -4.89 -10.63 -11.49
CA PHE A 294 -3.95 -11.43 -10.70
C PHE A 294 -3.44 -10.67 -9.46
N LEU A 295 -3.12 -11.42 -8.41
CA LEU A 295 -2.74 -10.90 -7.09
C LEU A 295 -1.23 -10.60 -7.02
N ARG A 296 -0.89 -9.55 -6.26
CA ARG A 296 0.50 -9.20 -5.91
C ARG A 296 0.71 -9.18 -4.40
N VAL A 297 -0.28 -8.71 -3.64
CA VAL A 297 -0.23 -8.58 -2.17
C VAL A 297 -1.60 -8.89 -1.55
N VAL A 298 -1.57 -9.38 -0.32
CA VAL A 298 -2.71 -9.45 0.62
C VAL A 298 -2.24 -8.95 1.98
N ARG A 299 -3.11 -8.26 2.73
CA ARG A 299 -2.91 -7.86 4.14
C ARG A 299 -4.15 -8.15 4.96
N GLU A 300 -3.98 -8.57 6.21
CA GLU A 300 -5.07 -8.65 7.20
C GLU A 300 -5.02 -7.41 8.09
N ASP A 301 -6.19 -6.83 8.39
CA ASP A 301 -6.28 -5.68 9.30
C ASP A 301 -5.99 -6.12 10.75
N PRO A 302 -5.02 -5.51 11.46
CA PRO A 302 -4.64 -5.92 12.81
C PRO A 302 -5.66 -5.51 13.89
N VAL A 303 -6.75 -4.81 13.54
CA VAL A 303 -7.79 -4.36 14.49
C VAL A 303 -9.12 -5.09 14.28
N ARG A 304 -9.51 -5.40 13.04
CA ARG A 304 -10.67 -6.22 12.69
C ARG A 304 -10.28 -7.55 12.03
N ARG A 305 -10.43 -8.64 12.78
CA ARG A 305 -10.38 -10.02 12.27
C ARG A 305 -11.29 -10.20 11.06
N GLY A 306 -10.75 -10.76 9.98
CA GLY A 306 -11.46 -11.04 8.73
C GLY A 306 -11.73 -9.81 7.85
N LEU A 307 -11.25 -8.62 8.20
CA LEU A 307 -11.09 -7.51 7.24
C LEU A 307 -9.74 -7.68 6.54
N LEU A 308 -9.77 -7.91 5.23
CA LEU A 308 -8.57 -8.12 4.41
C LEU A 308 -8.53 -7.12 3.26
N PHE A 309 -7.33 -6.70 2.86
CA PHE A 309 -7.08 -5.88 1.67
C PHE A 309 -6.18 -6.65 0.69
N ALA A 310 -6.43 -6.54 -0.61
CA ALA A 310 -5.67 -7.24 -1.65
C ALA A 310 -5.31 -6.32 -2.82
N GLY A 311 -4.04 -6.33 -3.21
CA GLY A 311 -3.52 -5.57 -4.35
C GLY A 311 -3.39 -6.44 -5.59
N THR A 312 -3.90 -5.92 -6.70
CA THR A 312 -3.92 -6.60 -8.01
C THR A 312 -3.26 -5.73 -9.08
N GLU A 313 -3.06 -6.30 -10.28
CA GLU A 313 -2.62 -5.58 -11.48
C GLU A 313 -3.50 -4.38 -11.90
N ARG A 314 -4.71 -4.27 -11.34
CA ARG A 314 -5.73 -3.30 -11.78
C ARG A 314 -6.36 -2.47 -10.65
N GLY A 315 -5.83 -2.57 -9.41
CA GLY A 315 -6.29 -1.83 -8.24
C GLY A 315 -6.41 -2.67 -6.96
N VAL A 316 -7.12 -2.13 -5.95
CA VAL A 316 -7.31 -2.75 -4.63
C VAL A 316 -8.69 -3.39 -4.51
N TYR A 317 -8.75 -4.53 -3.82
CA TYR A 317 -9.96 -5.18 -3.32
C TYR A 317 -9.97 -5.23 -1.79
N VAL A 318 -11.16 -5.36 -1.20
CA VAL A 318 -11.36 -5.56 0.24
C VAL A 318 -12.37 -6.68 0.49
N SER A 319 -12.14 -7.47 1.55
CA SER A 319 -13.06 -8.47 2.08
C SER A 319 -13.40 -8.13 3.53
N PHE A 320 -14.63 -8.41 3.94
CA PHE A 320 -15.11 -8.22 5.32
C PHE A 320 -15.38 -9.55 6.06
N ASP A 321 -15.12 -10.67 5.37
CA ASP A 321 -15.60 -12.00 5.71
C ASP A 321 -14.50 -13.06 5.52
N ASP A 322 -13.25 -12.71 5.84
CA ASP A 322 -12.11 -13.64 5.89
C ASP A 322 -11.70 -14.19 4.50
N GLY A 323 -11.84 -13.34 3.48
CA GLY A 323 -11.47 -13.61 2.07
C GLY A 323 -12.53 -14.38 1.27
N ARG A 324 -13.66 -14.75 1.89
CA ARG A 324 -14.70 -15.56 1.23
C ARG A 324 -15.43 -14.81 0.12
N ASN A 325 -15.58 -13.49 0.25
CA ASN A 325 -16.06 -12.60 -0.79
C ASN A 325 -15.22 -11.30 -0.81
N TRP A 326 -14.86 -10.84 -2.01
CA TRP A 326 -14.12 -9.61 -2.25
C TRP A 326 -14.96 -8.61 -3.04
N ALA A 327 -14.86 -7.34 -2.68
CA ALA A 327 -15.41 -6.21 -3.44
C ALA A 327 -14.28 -5.24 -3.83
N SER A 328 -14.48 -4.53 -4.94
CA SER A 328 -13.53 -3.50 -5.39
C SER A 328 -13.47 -2.34 -4.40
N LEU A 329 -12.27 -1.90 -4.05
CA LEU A 329 -12.01 -0.70 -3.24
C LEU A 329 -11.24 0.29 -4.12
N LYS A 330 -11.89 0.80 -5.16
CA LYS A 330 -11.25 1.66 -6.16
C LYS A 330 -11.29 3.12 -5.73
N ARG A 331 -12.44 3.62 -5.28
CA ARG A 331 -12.65 5.04 -4.93
C ARG A 331 -12.17 5.96 -6.06
N ASN A 332 -11.17 6.80 -5.78
CA ASN A 332 -10.51 7.69 -6.74
C ASN A 332 -9.16 7.16 -7.25
N LEU A 333 -8.73 5.94 -6.85
CA LEU A 333 -7.56 5.28 -7.42
C LEU A 333 -7.81 4.98 -8.91
N PRO A 334 -6.90 5.34 -9.83
CA PRO A 334 -7.00 4.92 -11.23
C PRO A 334 -6.80 3.40 -11.36
N LEU A 335 -7.03 2.86 -12.55
CA LEU A 335 -6.58 1.49 -12.85
C LEU A 335 -5.05 1.51 -12.90
N VAL A 336 -4.40 0.85 -11.94
CA VAL A 336 -2.95 0.82 -11.75
C VAL A 336 -2.54 -0.50 -11.08
N PRO A 337 -1.36 -1.07 -11.38
CA PRO A 337 -0.82 -2.19 -10.62
C PRO A 337 -0.47 -1.76 -9.19
N VAL A 338 -0.98 -2.50 -8.21
CA VAL A 338 -0.64 -2.34 -6.79
C VAL A 338 0.28 -3.49 -6.40
N HIS A 339 1.55 -3.20 -6.15
CA HIS A 339 2.57 -4.21 -5.87
C HIS A 339 2.59 -4.62 -4.39
N ASP A 340 2.44 -3.66 -3.49
CA ASP A 340 2.41 -3.88 -2.05
C ASP A 340 1.40 -2.96 -1.35
N LEU A 341 0.97 -3.35 -0.16
CA LEU A 341 0.02 -2.66 0.70
C LEU A 341 0.57 -2.66 2.13
N ARG A 342 0.44 -1.54 2.84
CA ARG A 342 0.77 -1.43 4.26
C ARG A 342 -0.38 -0.81 5.03
N ILE A 343 -0.71 -1.39 6.18
CA ILE A 343 -1.70 -0.83 7.11
C ILE A 343 -0.94 -0.17 8.25
N LYS A 344 -1.20 1.12 8.51
CA LYS A 344 -0.61 1.87 9.63
C LYS A 344 -1.70 2.62 10.38
N ASP A 345 -1.84 2.36 11.67
CA ASP A 345 -2.86 2.95 12.54
C ASP A 345 -4.28 2.76 11.97
N ALA A 346 -4.81 3.74 11.23
CA ALA A 346 -6.09 3.64 10.51
C ALA A 346 -5.98 3.89 8.98
N ASP A 347 -4.78 3.91 8.40
CA ASP A 347 -4.56 4.21 6.99
C ASP A 347 -4.13 2.95 6.21
N VAL A 348 -4.49 2.88 4.93
CA VAL A 348 -3.99 1.87 3.99
C VAL A 348 -3.14 2.56 2.93
N ILE A 349 -1.84 2.28 2.93
CA ILE A 349 -0.87 2.78 1.96
C ILE A 349 -0.67 1.73 0.87
N ALA A 350 -0.67 2.13 -0.40
CA ALA A 350 -0.40 1.29 -1.56
C ALA A 350 0.88 1.72 -2.28
N ALA A 351 1.78 0.76 -2.51
CA ALA A 351 2.88 0.89 -3.46
C ALA A 351 2.35 0.57 -4.88
N THR A 352 2.42 1.54 -5.79
CA THR A 352 1.88 1.39 -7.15
C THR A 352 2.98 1.48 -8.21
N HIS A 353 2.82 0.77 -9.33
CA HIS A 353 3.62 1.02 -10.52
C HIS A 353 2.97 2.10 -11.39
N GLY A 354 3.48 3.34 -11.30
CA GLY A 354 3.12 4.44 -12.19
C GLY A 354 2.22 5.50 -11.56
N ARG A 355 1.99 5.46 -10.23
CA ARG A 355 1.23 6.46 -9.46
C ARG A 355 1.83 6.76 -8.06
N SER A 356 3.12 6.46 -7.85
CA SER A 356 3.81 6.67 -6.57
C SER A 356 3.16 5.89 -5.41
N PHE A 357 3.32 6.35 -4.16
CA PHE A 357 2.49 5.89 -3.04
C PHE A 357 1.10 6.53 -3.08
N TRP A 358 0.07 5.76 -2.76
CA TRP A 358 -1.30 6.24 -2.60
C TRP A 358 -1.83 5.84 -1.22
N VAL A 359 -2.45 6.78 -0.48
CA VAL A 359 -2.98 6.53 0.87
C VAL A 359 -4.51 6.60 0.82
N MET A 360 -5.18 5.60 1.39
CA MET A 360 -6.57 5.71 1.84
C MET A 360 -6.56 6.02 3.34
N ASP A 361 -6.76 7.29 3.66
CA ASP A 361 -6.85 7.77 5.05
C ASP A 361 -8.04 7.14 5.79
N ASN A 362 -7.84 6.80 7.06
CA ASN A 362 -8.89 6.53 8.06
C ASN A 362 -9.99 5.52 7.64
N ILE A 363 -9.62 4.23 7.61
CA ILE A 363 -10.48 3.06 7.40
C ILE A 363 -11.42 2.73 8.58
N ALA A 364 -11.63 3.64 9.54
CA ALA A 364 -12.43 3.37 10.75
C ALA A 364 -13.86 2.88 10.45
N ALA A 365 -14.53 3.44 9.43
CA ALA A 365 -15.81 2.92 8.97
C ALA A 365 -15.70 1.48 8.42
N LEU A 366 -14.64 1.12 7.67
CA LEU A 366 -14.42 -0.25 7.18
C LEU A 366 -14.23 -1.24 8.36
N ARG A 367 -13.54 -0.82 9.43
CA ARG A 367 -13.41 -1.61 10.67
C ARG A 367 -14.73 -1.76 11.45
N GLN A 368 -15.70 -0.89 11.24
CA GLN A 368 -16.99 -0.91 11.95
C GLN A 368 -18.16 -1.46 11.12
N LEU A 369 -18.03 -1.53 9.79
CA LEU A 369 -19.11 -1.88 8.87
C LEU A 369 -19.62 -3.31 9.07
N LYS A 370 -20.88 -3.45 9.49
CA LYS A 370 -21.55 -4.74 9.73
C LYS A 370 -22.69 -4.93 8.73
N ALA A 371 -23.13 -6.17 8.50
CA ALA A 371 -24.27 -6.47 7.63
C ALA A 371 -25.59 -5.78 8.07
N GLU A 372 -25.69 -5.37 9.34
CA GLU A 372 -26.82 -4.58 9.85
C GLU A 372 -26.71 -3.07 9.58
N THR A 373 -25.52 -2.54 9.30
CA THR A 373 -25.31 -1.10 9.11
C THR A 373 -26.12 -0.54 7.93
N PRO A 374 -26.16 -1.16 6.73
CA PRO A 374 -27.00 -0.70 5.61
C PRO A 374 -28.51 -0.82 5.83
N LYS A 375 -28.96 -1.51 6.90
CA LYS A 375 -30.39 -1.66 7.23
C LYS A 375 -30.91 -0.51 8.11
N GLN A 376 -30.01 0.12 8.88
CA GLN A 376 -30.31 1.26 9.75
C GLN A 376 -30.60 2.51 8.91
N ALA A 377 -31.52 3.38 9.36
CA ALA A 377 -31.84 4.62 8.64
C ALA A 377 -30.64 5.58 8.59
N ALA A 378 -29.89 5.66 9.69
CA ALA A 378 -28.62 6.34 9.82
C ALA A 378 -27.71 5.57 10.78
N HIS A 379 -26.39 5.70 10.62
CA HIS A 379 -25.39 5.12 11.52
C HIS A 379 -24.18 6.05 11.64
N LEU A 380 -23.88 6.52 12.85
CA LEU A 380 -22.66 7.29 13.14
C LEU A 380 -21.54 6.31 13.51
N PHE A 381 -20.41 6.36 12.79
CA PHE A 381 -19.24 5.58 13.14
C PHE A 381 -18.44 6.28 14.25
N GLN A 382 -17.84 5.49 15.15
CA GLN A 382 -16.84 6.00 16.08
C GLN A 382 -15.65 6.55 15.27
N PRO A 383 -15.21 7.80 15.49
CA PRO A 383 -14.05 8.36 14.82
C PRO A 383 -12.75 7.70 15.31
N SER A 384 -11.72 7.71 14.47
CA SER A 384 -10.34 7.46 14.91
C SER A 384 -9.85 8.60 15.81
N ASP A 385 -8.86 8.30 16.67
CA ASP A 385 -8.24 9.28 17.56
C ASP A 385 -7.66 10.47 16.77
N ALA A 386 -8.07 11.68 17.17
CA ALA A 386 -7.75 12.89 16.43
C ALA A 386 -6.48 13.58 16.97
N ILE A 387 -5.35 13.39 16.30
CA ILE A 387 -4.11 14.06 16.67
C ILE A 387 -4.19 15.56 16.33
N ARG A 388 -4.09 16.41 17.36
CA ARG A 388 -3.97 17.87 17.20
C ARG A 388 -2.56 18.22 16.69
N SER A 389 -2.45 18.50 15.40
CA SER A 389 -1.19 18.90 14.75
C SER A 389 -1.33 20.20 13.98
N ASP A 390 -0.30 21.06 14.05
CA ASP A 390 -0.27 22.36 13.37
C ASP A 390 0.27 22.30 11.92
N PHE A 391 0.25 21.12 11.30
CA PHE A 391 0.58 20.89 9.87
C PHE A 391 -0.45 21.53 8.89
N GLY A 392 -1.26 22.47 9.38
CA GLY A 392 -2.21 23.23 8.57
C GLY A 392 -1.51 24.43 7.94
N GLY A 393 -1.19 24.32 6.66
CA GLY A 393 -0.75 25.48 5.88
C GLY A 393 -1.80 26.58 5.96
N GLY A 394 -1.39 27.79 6.33
CA GLY A 394 -2.30 28.91 6.58
C GLY A 394 -3.20 29.24 5.37
N PHE A 395 -4.25 30.03 5.59
CA PHE A 395 -5.31 30.32 4.62
C PHE A 395 -4.82 30.56 3.16
N PHE A 396 -3.71 31.27 3.00
CA PHE A 396 -3.08 31.50 1.69
C PHE A 396 -2.60 30.23 0.97
N ALA A 397 -2.06 29.23 1.67
CA ALA A 397 -1.60 27.97 1.08
C ALA A 397 -2.78 27.14 0.56
N GLN A 398 -3.87 27.06 1.33
CA GLN A 398 -5.11 26.40 0.91
C GLN A 398 -5.79 27.14 -0.26
N LEU A 399 -5.72 28.47 -0.27
CA LEU A 399 -6.19 29.29 -1.39
C LEU A 399 -5.37 29.04 -2.67
N MET A 400 -4.04 28.98 -2.58
CA MET A 400 -3.15 28.72 -3.72
C MET A 400 -3.30 27.28 -4.28
N ALA A 401 -3.62 26.30 -3.44
CA ALA A 401 -3.95 24.95 -3.89
C ALA A 401 -5.21 24.92 -4.80
N LEU A 402 -6.20 25.79 -4.54
CA LEU A 402 -7.39 25.93 -5.41
C LEU A 402 -7.07 26.57 -6.78
N PHE A 403 -5.94 27.25 -6.92
CA PHE A 403 -5.46 27.84 -8.18
C PHE A 403 -4.44 26.95 -8.92
N GLY A 404 -4.28 25.69 -8.52
CA GLY A 404 -3.35 24.75 -9.16
C GLY A 404 -1.87 25.02 -8.84
N GLY A 405 -1.58 25.73 -7.75
CA GLY A 405 -0.22 26.07 -7.31
C GLY A 405 0.56 24.91 -6.69
N GLY A 406 0.91 23.92 -7.51
CA GLY A 406 1.81 22.82 -7.19
C GLY A 406 1.55 21.55 -8.01
N GLY A 407 2.39 21.27 -9.02
CA GLY A 407 2.57 19.91 -9.52
C GLY A 407 3.32 19.05 -8.50
N GLY A 408 3.35 17.73 -8.69
CA GLY A 408 4.22 16.80 -7.93
C GLY A 408 4.06 16.70 -6.40
N VAL A 409 3.11 17.40 -5.76
CA VAL A 409 2.99 17.44 -4.28
C VAL A 409 1.90 16.52 -3.71
N GLY A 410 2.21 15.84 -2.61
CA GLY A 410 1.26 15.02 -1.85
C GLY A 410 0.35 15.87 -0.96
N SER A 411 -0.95 15.55 -0.93
CA SER A 411 -1.90 16.24 -0.06
C SER A 411 -1.83 15.70 1.38
N ASN A 412 -1.87 16.60 2.37
CA ASN A 412 -2.08 16.18 3.75
C ASN A 412 -3.49 15.60 3.92
N PRO A 413 -3.66 14.52 4.72
CA PRO A 413 -4.98 14.09 5.19
C PRO A 413 -5.68 15.26 5.93
N PRO A 414 -7.01 15.38 5.89
CA PRO A 414 -7.73 16.48 6.55
C PRO A 414 -7.42 16.57 8.06
N GLY A 415 -7.39 17.80 8.58
CA GLY A 415 -7.11 18.07 10.00
C GLY A 415 -8.32 17.91 10.91
N GLY A 416 -8.09 17.64 12.19
CA GLY A 416 -9.14 17.50 13.21
C GLY A 416 -9.73 16.09 13.31
N ALA A 417 -10.92 15.98 13.93
CA ALA A 417 -11.61 14.71 14.13
C ALA A 417 -12.49 14.35 12.92
N HIS A 418 -12.36 13.10 12.46
CA HIS A 418 -13.01 12.61 11.24
C HIS A 418 -14.32 11.88 11.55
N MET A 419 -15.44 12.61 11.55
CA MET A 419 -16.77 12.01 11.73
C MET A 419 -17.27 11.39 10.43
N GLN A 420 -17.23 10.06 10.35
CA GLN A 420 -17.83 9.27 9.27
C GLN A 420 -19.23 8.81 9.69
N TYR A 421 -20.21 8.85 8.79
CA TYR A 421 -21.56 8.33 9.03
C TYR A 421 -22.17 7.76 7.74
N TYR A 422 -23.10 6.83 7.89
CA TYR A 422 -23.93 6.27 6.83
C TYR A 422 -25.36 6.80 6.95
N LEU A 423 -26.01 7.03 5.81
CA LEU A 423 -27.45 7.25 5.69
C LEU A 423 -28.01 6.25 4.68
N LYS A 424 -29.19 5.71 4.97
CA LYS A 424 -29.91 4.85 4.04
C LYS A 424 -30.42 5.63 2.84
N ASP A 425 -31.08 6.75 3.10
CA ASP A 425 -31.70 7.60 2.08
C ASP A 425 -30.93 8.93 1.97
N ALA A 426 -30.76 9.41 0.73
CA ALA A 426 -30.11 10.69 0.47
C ALA A 426 -30.99 11.89 0.86
N ASN A 427 -30.37 13.06 1.00
CA ASN A 427 -31.03 14.36 1.23
C ASN A 427 -31.82 14.48 2.55
N GLN A 428 -31.61 13.57 3.52
CA GLN A 428 -32.11 13.75 4.89
C GLN A 428 -31.37 14.91 5.60
N LYS A 429 -32.03 15.55 6.57
CA LYS A 429 -31.39 16.49 7.50
C LYS A 429 -30.45 15.72 8.41
N VAL A 430 -29.16 16.09 8.41
CA VAL A 430 -28.16 15.58 9.35
C VAL A 430 -27.88 16.66 10.38
N THR A 431 -27.92 16.28 11.65
CA THR A 431 -27.38 17.08 12.75
C THR A 431 -26.33 16.23 13.48
N LEU A 432 -25.14 16.78 13.65
CA LEU A 432 -24.08 16.20 14.49
C LEU A 432 -23.92 17.08 15.72
N GLU A 433 -24.16 16.51 16.90
CA GLU A 433 -23.94 17.16 18.18
C GLU A 433 -22.75 16.51 18.89
N PHE A 434 -21.87 17.35 19.41
CA PHE A 434 -20.71 16.95 20.20
C PHE A 434 -21.00 17.30 21.66
N LEU A 435 -20.80 16.34 22.56
CA LEU A 435 -21.04 16.48 23.99
C LEU A 435 -19.72 16.38 24.78
N ASP A 436 -19.65 17.02 25.94
CA ASP A 436 -18.61 16.74 26.94
C ASP A 436 -18.92 15.47 27.76
N ALA A 437 -18.00 15.10 28.66
CA ALA A 437 -18.15 13.92 29.52
C ALA A 437 -19.30 14.01 30.55
N ALA A 438 -19.94 15.17 30.70
CA ALA A 438 -21.15 15.36 31.50
C ALA A 438 -22.44 15.36 30.65
N GLY A 439 -22.32 15.11 29.33
CA GLY A 439 -23.44 15.09 28.39
C GLY A 439 -23.89 16.48 27.94
N LYS A 440 -23.10 17.53 28.18
CA LYS A 440 -23.44 18.91 27.79
C LYS A 440 -22.91 19.22 26.38
N SER A 441 -23.74 19.85 25.56
CA SER A 441 -23.38 20.30 24.22
C SER A 441 -22.18 21.24 24.21
N ILE A 442 -21.16 20.88 23.42
CA ILE A 442 -19.95 21.69 23.17
C ILE A 442 -19.89 22.24 21.73
N ALA A 443 -20.52 21.56 20.76
CA ALA A 443 -20.67 22.05 19.38
C ALA A 443 -21.82 21.34 18.65
N GLY A 444 -22.49 22.07 17.75
CA GLY A 444 -23.56 21.54 16.89
C GLY A 444 -23.37 21.92 15.42
N PHE A 445 -23.51 20.93 14.52
CA PHE A 445 -23.37 21.10 13.08
C PHE A 445 -24.61 20.57 12.36
N THR A 446 -25.10 21.28 11.33
CA THR A 446 -26.29 20.90 10.56
C THR A 446 -26.01 20.88 9.05
N SER A 447 -26.70 20.02 8.31
CA SER A 447 -26.66 19.98 6.84
C SER A 447 -27.57 21.00 6.16
N GLU A 448 -28.43 21.70 6.92
CA GLU A 448 -29.20 22.85 6.45
C GLU A 448 -28.30 24.08 6.25
N GLN A 449 -28.67 24.97 5.32
CA GLN A 449 -27.97 26.24 5.14
C GLN A 449 -28.74 27.38 5.81
N ASP A 450 -28.04 28.18 6.62
CA ASP A 450 -28.50 29.55 6.90
C ASP A 450 -28.46 30.37 5.59
N PRO A 451 -29.50 31.20 5.29
CA PRO A 451 -29.65 31.87 3.99
C PRO A 451 -28.42 32.66 3.53
N GLU A 452 -27.75 33.37 4.44
CA GLU A 452 -26.56 34.17 4.13
C GLU A 452 -25.41 33.30 3.57
N THR A 453 -25.20 32.11 4.13
CA THR A 453 -24.11 31.21 3.71
C THR A 453 -24.31 30.56 2.34
N SER A 454 -25.54 30.61 1.80
CA SER A 454 -25.83 30.12 0.44
C SER A 454 -25.26 31.03 -0.64
N ALA A 455 -25.28 32.35 -0.42
CA ALA A 455 -24.79 33.35 -1.37
C ALA A 455 -23.27 33.24 -1.61
N ASP A 456 -22.48 33.14 -0.53
CA ASP A 456 -21.03 32.95 -0.64
C ASP A 456 -20.65 31.59 -1.24
N SER A 457 -21.43 30.54 -0.95
CA SER A 457 -21.20 29.21 -1.51
C SER A 457 -21.31 29.21 -3.04
N LEU A 458 -22.33 29.89 -3.58
CA LEU A 458 -22.52 30.06 -5.03
C LEU A 458 -21.37 30.86 -5.67
N ARG A 459 -20.84 31.87 -4.96
CA ARG A 459 -19.73 32.71 -5.42
C ARG A 459 -18.43 31.90 -5.56
N VAL A 460 -18.17 30.99 -4.62
CA VAL A 460 -17.01 30.07 -4.66
C VAL A 460 -17.21 28.96 -5.69
N GLU A 461 -18.42 28.40 -5.84
CA GLU A 461 -18.71 27.40 -6.90
C GLU A 461 -18.52 28.01 -8.30
N GLY A 462 -18.96 29.26 -8.52
CA GLY A 462 -18.72 29.99 -9.78
C GLY A 462 -17.23 30.25 -10.08
N MET A 463 -16.42 30.59 -9.08
CA MET A 463 -14.97 30.73 -9.24
C MET A 463 -14.29 29.40 -9.57
N LYS A 464 -14.72 28.29 -8.94
CA LYS A 464 -14.20 26.95 -9.26
C LYS A 464 -14.54 26.52 -10.69
N ALA A 465 -15.77 26.78 -11.15
CA ALA A 465 -16.16 26.49 -12.53
C ALA A 465 -15.28 27.23 -13.55
N ALA A 466 -15.02 28.52 -13.33
CA ALA A 466 -14.15 29.32 -14.20
C ALA A 466 -12.69 28.83 -14.22
N ALA A 467 -12.15 28.40 -13.07
CA ALA A 467 -10.81 27.83 -12.99
C ALA A 467 -10.71 26.50 -13.78
N ILE A 468 -11.69 25.61 -13.62
CA ILE A 468 -11.72 24.29 -14.29
C ILE A 468 -11.80 24.43 -15.82
N ASP A 469 -12.68 25.29 -16.35
CA ASP A 469 -12.81 25.49 -17.80
C ASP A 469 -11.52 26.03 -18.45
N SER A 470 -10.72 26.80 -17.69
CA SER A 470 -9.41 27.31 -18.14
C SER A 470 -8.31 26.24 -18.20
N MET A 471 -8.45 25.14 -17.45
CA MET A 471 -7.54 23.98 -17.53
C MET A 471 -7.96 23.04 -18.66
N VAL A 472 -9.26 22.75 -18.80
CA VAL A 472 -9.79 21.88 -19.86
C VAL A 472 -9.43 22.40 -21.26
N THR A 473 -9.53 23.71 -21.48
CA THR A 473 -9.19 24.34 -22.77
C THR A 473 -7.70 24.32 -23.13
N LYS A 474 -6.79 24.03 -22.20
CA LYS A 474 -5.34 23.90 -22.47
C LYS A 474 -4.84 22.47 -22.65
N ALA A 475 -5.57 21.47 -22.16
CA ALA A 475 -5.10 20.09 -22.12
C ALA A 475 -5.61 19.20 -23.27
N GLY A 476 -6.64 19.62 -24.01
CA GLY A 476 -7.19 18.86 -25.15
C GLY A 476 -8.01 17.61 -24.80
N PHE A 477 -8.25 17.35 -23.51
CA PHE A 477 -9.11 16.26 -23.03
C PHE A 477 -10.57 16.69 -22.91
N SER A 478 -11.50 15.77 -23.16
CA SER A 478 -12.95 16.00 -23.17
C SER A 478 -13.55 16.16 -21.76
N ARG A 479 -14.76 16.74 -21.69
CA ARG A 479 -15.36 17.35 -20.48
C ARG A 479 -15.87 16.37 -19.40
N ASP A 480 -15.64 15.07 -19.54
CA ASP A 480 -16.20 14.02 -18.67
C ASP A 480 -15.33 13.75 -17.43
N SER A 481 -15.36 14.67 -16.46
CA SER A 481 -14.74 14.47 -15.14
C SER A 481 -15.41 15.26 -13.99
N ALA A 482 -16.58 15.87 -14.20
CA ALA A 482 -17.20 16.75 -13.20
C ALA A 482 -18.73 16.63 -13.06
N THR A 483 -19.17 16.25 -11.84
CA THR A 483 -20.53 16.43 -11.27
C THR A 483 -21.63 15.39 -11.57
N LYS A 484 -21.78 14.42 -10.63
CA LYS A 484 -22.97 13.65 -10.16
C LYS A 484 -24.22 13.43 -11.09
N VAL A 485 -24.73 12.19 -11.17
CA VAL A 485 -26.05 11.71 -10.58
C VAL A 485 -26.50 10.31 -11.11
N VAL A 486 -26.91 9.46 -10.15
CA VAL A 486 -27.73 8.21 -10.12
C VAL A 486 -28.42 7.64 -11.38
N THR A 487 -28.21 6.34 -11.63
CA THR A 487 -29.16 5.22 -12.02
C THR A 487 -28.33 3.92 -12.27
N ALA A 488 -28.79 2.66 -12.37
CA ALA A 488 -30.01 1.84 -12.11
C ALA A 488 -29.61 0.32 -12.28
N ARG A 489 -30.31 -0.78 -11.91
CA ARG A 489 -31.63 -1.09 -11.26
C ARG A 489 -31.62 -2.54 -10.66
N PHE A 490 -32.78 -3.07 -10.24
CA PHE A 490 -33.03 -4.36 -9.56
C PHE A 490 -32.62 -5.68 -10.26
N ALA A 491 -32.22 -6.69 -9.47
CA ALA A 491 -32.87 -8.03 -9.38
C ALA A 491 -32.34 -8.88 -8.19
N ASP A 492 -33.11 -9.91 -7.80
CA ASP A 492 -32.87 -11.00 -6.80
C ASP A 492 -32.59 -10.66 -5.31
N PRO A 493 -33.40 -11.16 -4.33
CA PRO A 493 -33.20 -10.93 -2.89
C PRO A 493 -32.23 -11.89 -2.16
N SER A 494 -31.53 -12.80 -2.83
CA SER A 494 -30.66 -13.79 -2.15
C SER A 494 -29.24 -13.25 -1.82
N VAL A 495 -28.74 -13.65 -0.64
CA VAL A 495 -27.41 -13.35 -0.02
C VAL A 495 -27.23 -11.98 0.67
N LEU A 496 -27.35 -11.99 2.00
CA LEU A 496 -27.29 -10.84 2.92
C LEU A 496 -25.87 -10.27 3.23
N MET A 497 -24.83 -10.66 2.48
CA MET A 497 -23.47 -10.09 2.62
C MET A 497 -22.79 -9.72 1.29
N GLN A 498 -23.29 -10.18 0.13
CA GLN A 498 -22.63 -9.93 -1.16
C GLN A 498 -22.90 -8.52 -1.73
N ASN A 499 -24.02 -7.90 -1.35
CA ASN A 499 -24.50 -6.65 -1.95
C ASN A 499 -24.18 -5.38 -1.11
N ILE A 500 -23.04 -5.35 -0.42
CA ILE A 500 -22.44 -4.06 -0.03
C ILE A 500 -21.58 -3.60 -1.22
N ASP A 501 -22.21 -2.89 -2.16
CA ASP A 501 -21.46 -2.07 -3.11
C ASP A 501 -20.77 -0.96 -2.30
N ILE A 502 -19.45 -1.07 -2.20
CA ILE A 502 -18.61 -0.17 -1.41
C ILE A 502 -18.53 1.22 -2.07
N GLU A 503 -18.57 1.26 -3.41
CA GLU A 503 -18.59 2.53 -4.14
C GLU A 503 -19.95 3.22 -3.95
N GLU A 504 -21.07 2.49 -3.99
CA GLU A 504 -22.38 3.04 -3.64
C GLU A 504 -22.41 3.51 -2.17
N PHE A 505 -21.97 2.68 -1.23
CA PHE A 505 -21.97 2.97 0.21
C PHE A 505 -21.30 4.31 0.53
N PHE A 506 -20.14 4.59 -0.07
CA PHE A 506 -19.45 5.88 0.08
C PHE A 506 -19.87 6.96 -0.95
N SER A 507 -20.83 6.70 -1.85
CA SER A 507 -21.36 7.70 -2.79
C SER A 507 -22.52 8.52 -2.21
N ARG A 508 -23.29 7.95 -1.26
CA ARG A 508 -24.56 8.49 -0.74
C ARG A 508 -24.40 9.65 0.26
N ALA A 509 -23.31 10.41 0.18
CA ALA A 509 -23.02 11.52 1.08
C ALA A 509 -23.87 12.79 0.77
N PRO A 510 -24.61 13.33 1.75
CA PRO A 510 -25.16 14.69 1.66
C PRO A 510 -24.05 15.75 1.77
N ARG A 511 -24.40 17.04 1.69
CA ARG A 511 -23.42 18.12 1.96
C ARG A 511 -22.92 18.00 3.42
N PRO A 512 -21.60 18.13 3.67
CA PRO A 512 -21.06 17.98 5.03
C PRO A 512 -21.65 19.03 5.97
N PRO A 513 -22.07 18.65 7.20
CA PRO A 513 -22.64 19.58 8.16
C PRO A 513 -21.72 20.76 8.45
N ARG A 514 -22.28 21.98 8.47
CA ARG A 514 -21.56 23.21 8.82
C ARG A 514 -21.87 23.61 10.25
N ALA A 515 -20.92 24.30 10.89
CA ALA A 515 -21.11 24.82 12.24
C ALA A 515 -22.26 25.83 12.24
N SER A 516 -23.28 25.61 13.08
CA SER A 516 -24.34 26.59 13.27
C SER A 516 -23.79 27.75 14.12
N PRO A 517 -24.05 29.03 13.77
CA PRO A 517 -23.67 30.15 14.61
C PRO A 517 -24.58 30.20 15.85
N THR A 518 -24.19 29.45 16.89
CA THR A 518 -24.85 29.51 18.20
C THR A 518 -24.77 30.94 18.74
N ARG A 519 -25.86 31.70 18.62
CA ARG A 519 -26.01 33.00 19.26
C ARG A 519 -25.80 32.82 20.76
N ARG A 520 -24.69 33.37 21.29
CA ARG A 520 -24.55 33.58 22.73
C ARG A 520 -25.56 34.65 23.12
N GLY A 521 -26.59 34.24 23.88
CA GLY A 521 -27.38 35.14 24.72
C GLY A 521 -26.62 35.47 26.00
#